data_AF-A0A925JWJ7-F1
#
_entry.id   AF-A0A925JWJ7-F1
#
_cell.length_a   1.000
_cell.length_b   1.000
_cell.length_c   1.000
_cell.angle_alpha   90.00
_cell.angle_beta   90.00
_cell.angle_gamma   90.00
#
_symmetry.space_group_name_H-M   'P 1'
#
loop_
_entity.id
_entity.type
_entity.pdbx_description
1 polymer ?
#
loop_
_entity_poly.entity_id
_entity_poly.type
_entity_poly.pdbx_seq_one_letter_code
_entity_poly.pdbx_strand_id
1 'polypeptide(L)'
;NSSHGGALRIDHVMRFFRLFWITDGQEAANGVYVKDFSEDLIRILALESVRGRFLVIGEDLGTVEPYIRETLGRFGILSYRLLYFEKNPDGTFKKPGTYPAQALVSVSTHDLPTLAGFWSGRDIAARRQAGMLLDEAGFHEQRRGRAGEKQRMLDTMFQLKLLADGLPRREADFPEFTGELHNAAVGFLASTPSSLFVLNAEDLFKETDQQNLPGTTEQYPNWRHKLRYSVEELRSDPEARGCALMFRSWLSQTGRLQSPDQS
;
A
#
# COMPACT_ATOMS: atom_id res chain seq x y z
N ASN A 1 6.83 21.08 -7.84
CA ASN A 1 6.54 19.65 -7.54
C ASN A 1 6.68 18.74 -8.76
N SER A 2 6.16 19.07 -9.93
CA SER A 2 6.18 18.17 -11.10
C SER A 2 7.22 18.49 -12.19
N SER A 3 8.12 19.46 -11.98
CA SER A 3 9.06 19.93 -13.03
C SER A 3 10.06 18.89 -13.52
N HIS A 4 10.32 17.83 -12.76
CA HIS A 4 11.33 16.80 -13.07
C HIS A 4 10.82 15.36 -12.93
N GLY A 5 9.52 15.15 -12.72
CA GLY A 5 8.92 13.83 -12.49
C GLY A 5 7.83 13.50 -13.50
N GLY A 6 7.76 12.25 -13.96
CA GLY A 6 6.70 11.78 -14.86
C GLY A 6 5.37 11.48 -14.17
N ALA A 7 5.32 11.58 -12.84
CA ALA A 7 4.12 11.34 -12.04
C ALA A 7 4.16 12.17 -10.74
N LEU A 8 2.98 12.56 -10.25
CA LEU A 8 2.76 13.30 -9.01
C LEU A 8 1.70 12.60 -8.15
N ARG A 9 2.10 12.11 -6.97
CA ARG A 9 1.16 11.66 -5.94
C ARG A 9 0.69 12.87 -5.13
N ILE A 10 -0.63 13.08 -5.09
CA ILE A 10 -1.26 14.02 -4.18
C ILE A 10 -1.63 13.28 -2.90
N ASP A 11 -0.94 13.62 -1.82
CA ASP A 11 -1.26 13.14 -0.49
C ASP A 11 -2.62 13.70 -0.03
N HIS A 12 -3.46 12.83 0.54
CA HIS A 12 -4.81 13.16 0.99
C HIS A 12 -5.61 13.94 -0.08
N VAL A 13 -5.88 13.32 -1.24
CA VAL A 13 -6.49 14.02 -2.40
C VAL A 13 -7.86 14.62 -2.07
N MET A 14 -8.53 14.09 -1.04
CA MET A 14 -9.75 14.63 -0.44
C MET A 14 -9.62 16.10 -0.04
N ARG A 15 -8.39 16.62 0.19
CA ARG A 15 -8.12 18.03 0.51
C ARG A 15 -8.72 19.02 -0.49
N PHE A 16 -8.88 18.63 -1.75
CA PHE A 16 -9.50 19.49 -2.77
C PHE A 16 -11.01 19.61 -2.58
N PHE A 17 -11.63 18.67 -1.87
CA PHE A 17 -13.07 18.60 -1.63
C PHE A 17 -13.45 19.14 -0.28
N ARG A 18 -12.71 18.71 0.74
CA ARG A 18 -12.89 19.15 2.11
C ARG A 18 -11.68 18.80 2.97
N LEU A 19 -11.49 19.56 4.04
CA LEU A 19 -10.54 19.24 5.09
C LEU A 19 -11.24 19.23 6.44
N PHE A 20 -10.82 18.31 7.31
CA PHE A 20 -11.30 18.25 8.69
C PHE A 20 -10.49 19.23 9.53
N TRP A 21 -11.12 20.32 9.94
CA TRP A 21 -10.48 21.39 10.70
C TRP A 21 -10.77 21.22 12.18
N ILE A 22 -9.71 21.34 12.98
CA ILE A 22 -9.77 21.32 14.44
C ILE A 22 -9.32 22.70 14.89
N THR A 23 -10.17 23.39 15.66
CA THR A 23 -9.79 24.67 16.26
C THR A 23 -8.61 24.47 17.20
N ASP A 24 -7.68 25.42 17.20
CA ASP A 24 -6.51 25.33 18.07
C ASP A 24 -6.90 25.13 19.55
N GLY A 25 -6.19 24.23 20.22
CA GLY A 25 -6.48 23.80 21.59
C GLY A 25 -7.69 22.88 21.78
N GLN A 26 -8.40 22.47 20.73
CA GLN A 26 -9.52 21.51 20.82
C GLN A 26 -9.08 20.08 20.51
N GLU A 27 -9.84 19.12 21.04
CA GLU A 27 -9.69 17.70 20.69
C GLU A 27 -10.17 17.42 19.27
N ALA A 28 -9.58 16.42 18.61
CA ALA A 28 -9.95 16.02 17.24
C ALA A 28 -11.44 15.63 17.11
N ALA A 29 -12.05 15.12 18.17
CA ALA A 29 -13.48 14.79 18.18
C ALA A 29 -14.40 16.00 17.91
N ASN A 30 -13.92 17.22 18.16
CA ASN A 30 -14.67 18.47 18.02
C ASN A 30 -14.43 19.16 16.67
N GLY A 31 -13.70 18.54 15.74
CA GLY A 31 -13.45 19.12 14.44
C GLY A 31 -14.66 19.08 13.51
N VAL A 32 -14.59 19.85 12.41
CA VAL A 32 -15.64 19.94 11.39
C VAL A 32 -15.04 19.87 9.99
N TYR A 33 -15.79 19.35 9.02
CA TYR A 33 -15.40 19.40 7.62
C TYR A 33 -15.68 20.77 7.01
N VAL A 34 -14.64 21.41 6.49
CA VAL A 34 -14.72 22.63 5.68
C VAL A 34 -14.59 22.25 4.21
N LYS A 35 -15.55 22.63 3.38
CA LYS A 35 -15.56 22.34 1.93
C LYS A 35 -14.66 23.30 1.17
N ASP A 36 -14.16 22.84 0.02
CA ASP A 36 -13.31 23.61 -0.89
C ASP A 36 -13.85 23.55 -2.34
N PHE A 37 -13.27 24.34 -3.24
CA PHE A 37 -13.66 24.48 -4.65
C PHE A 37 -13.14 23.31 -5.51
N SER A 38 -13.48 22.08 -5.13
CA SER A 38 -12.93 20.84 -5.73
C SER A 38 -12.93 20.81 -7.25
N GLU A 39 -14.04 21.18 -7.89
CA GLU A 39 -14.14 21.06 -9.33
C GLU A 39 -13.14 21.98 -10.06
N ASP A 40 -12.97 23.22 -9.59
CA ASP A 40 -12.01 24.15 -10.17
C ASP A 40 -10.57 23.72 -9.88
N LEU A 41 -10.28 23.30 -8.65
CA LEU A 41 -8.93 22.85 -8.24
C LEU A 41 -8.51 21.58 -8.99
N ILE A 42 -9.41 20.62 -9.17
CA ILE A 42 -9.14 19.39 -9.93
C ILE A 42 -8.97 19.69 -11.42
N ARG A 43 -9.76 20.61 -12.00
CA ARG A 43 -9.59 21.04 -13.40
C ARG A 43 -8.23 21.70 -13.63
N ILE A 44 -7.79 22.56 -12.71
CA ILE A 44 -6.45 23.18 -12.76
C ILE A 44 -5.37 22.10 -12.66
N LEU A 45 -5.50 21.16 -11.71
CA LEU A 45 -4.55 20.06 -11.56
C LEU A 45 -4.45 19.21 -12.84
N ALA A 46 -5.58 18.89 -13.47
CA ALA A 46 -5.61 18.15 -14.72
C ALA A 46 -4.97 18.95 -15.87
N LEU A 47 -5.25 20.25 -15.97
CA LEU A 47 -4.63 21.14 -16.97
C LEU A 47 -3.11 21.17 -16.81
N GLU A 48 -2.61 21.34 -15.59
CA GLU A 48 -1.18 21.37 -15.32
C GLU A 48 -0.52 20.01 -15.57
N SER A 49 -1.22 18.91 -15.27
CA SER A 49 -0.80 17.55 -15.61
C SER A 49 -0.60 17.35 -17.13
N VAL A 50 -1.54 17.81 -17.95
CA VAL A 50 -1.43 17.75 -19.41
C VAL A 50 -0.31 18.66 -19.92
N ARG A 51 -0.22 19.90 -19.43
CA ARG A 51 0.84 20.85 -19.83
C ARG A 51 2.24 20.35 -19.46
N GLY A 52 2.37 19.80 -18.26
CA GLY A 52 3.63 19.28 -17.72
C GLY A 52 3.93 17.83 -18.11
N ARG A 53 3.02 17.15 -18.82
CA ARG A 53 3.13 15.74 -19.23
C ARG A 53 3.48 14.79 -18.08
N PHE A 54 2.75 14.89 -16.97
CA PHE A 54 2.93 14.00 -15.82
C PHE A 54 1.60 13.36 -15.40
N LEU A 55 1.65 12.12 -14.91
CA LEU A 55 0.50 11.43 -14.33
C LEU A 55 0.14 12.00 -12.96
N VAL A 56 -1.14 11.96 -12.59
CA VAL A 56 -1.60 12.32 -11.24
C VAL A 56 -2.14 11.09 -10.55
N ILE A 57 -1.67 10.84 -9.34
CA ILE A 57 -2.19 9.80 -8.46
C ILE A 57 -2.78 10.48 -7.22
N GLY A 58 -4.09 10.36 -7.02
CA GLY A 58 -4.73 10.82 -5.80
C GLY A 58 -4.69 9.73 -4.75
N GLU A 59 -4.09 9.99 -3.60
CA GLU A 59 -4.23 9.10 -2.45
C GLU A 59 -5.65 9.25 -1.88
N ASP A 60 -6.51 8.28 -2.18
CA ASP A 60 -7.93 8.23 -1.81
C ASP A 60 -8.23 7.10 -0.81
N LEU A 61 -7.45 7.02 0.27
CA LEU A 61 -7.61 6.04 1.35
C LEU A 61 -8.53 6.56 2.47
N GLY A 62 -9.05 5.62 3.24
CA GLY A 62 -9.97 5.90 4.34
C GLY A 62 -11.41 6.11 3.88
N THR A 63 -12.13 6.99 4.58
CA THR A 63 -13.56 7.26 4.34
C THR A 63 -13.71 8.25 3.18
N VAL A 64 -13.85 7.71 1.97
CA VAL A 64 -13.98 8.49 0.73
C VAL A 64 -15.38 8.32 0.15
N GLU A 65 -16.11 9.42 -0.03
CA GLU A 65 -17.41 9.40 -0.69
C GLU A 65 -17.31 8.96 -2.16
N PRO A 66 -18.33 8.26 -2.69
CA PRO A 66 -18.36 7.83 -4.09
C PRO A 66 -18.10 8.96 -5.09
N TYR A 67 -18.71 10.13 -4.90
CA TYR A 67 -18.58 11.26 -5.82
C TYR A 67 -17.12 11.77 -5.95
N ILE A 68 -16.29 11.61 -4.92
CA ILE A 68 -14.87 11.97 -4.96
C ILE A 68 -14.17 11.07 -5.97
N ARG A 69 -14.34 9.76 -5.85
CA ARG A 69 -13.75 8.78 -6.78
C ARG A 69 -14.28 8.93 -8.20
N GLU A 70 -15.56 9.22 -8.37
CA GLU A 70 -16.14 9.54 -9.68
C GLU A 70 -15.49 10.78 -10.30
N THR A 71 -15.26 11.83 -9.49
CA THR A 71 -14.60 13.06 -9.94
C THR A 71 -13.15 12.80 -10.35
N LEU A 72 -12.36 12.11 -9.51
CA LEU A 72 -10.99 11.71 -9.85
C LEU A 72 -10.96 10.87 -11.13
N GLY A 73 -11.89 9.90 -11.23
CA GLY A 73 -12.15 9.07 -12.40
C GLY A 73 -12.28 9.90 -13.67
N ARG A 74 -13.24 10.83 -13.67
CA ARG A 74 -13.58 11.71 -14.79
C ARG A 74 -12.40 12.55 -15.31
N PHE A 75 -11.48 12.95 -14.43
CA PHE A 75 -10.32 13.76 -14.79
C PHE A 75 -9.04 12.94 -15.04
N GLY A 76 -9.15 11.61 -15.13
CA GLY A 76 -8.00 10.74 -15.40
C GLY A 76 -7.01 10.63 -14.24
N ILE A 77 -7.39 11.05 -13.04
CA ILE A 77 -6.56 10.92 -11.84
C ILE A 77 -6.61 9.48 -11.36
N LEU A 78 -5.44 8.85 -11.20
CA LEU A 78 -5.33 7.47 -10.72
C LEU A 78 -5.70 7.41 -9.24
N SER A 79 -6.54 6.44 -8.88
CA SER A 79 -6.80 6.09 -7.48
C SER A 79 -5.60 5.36 -6.86
N TYR A 80 -5.55 5.25 -5.52
CA TYR A 80 -4.50 4.57 -4.78
C TYR A 80 -5.09 3.37 -4.01
N ARG A 81 -4.71 2.15 -4.41
CA ARG A 81 -5.32 0.90 -3.93
C ARG A 81 -4.31 0.07 -3.16
N LEU A 82 -4.60 -0.22 -1.90
CA LEU A 82 -3.71 -0.97 -1.01
C LEU A 82 -4.27 -2.35 -0.73
N LEU A 83 -3.43 -3.39 -0.87
CA LEU A 83 -3.81 -4.78 -0.58
C LEU A 83 -4.51 -4.92 0.77
N TYR A 84 -3.98 -4.30 1.82
CA TYR A 84 -4.52 -4.41 3.18
C TYR A 84 -5.96 -3.88 3.33
N PHE A 85 -6.38 -2.96 2.46
CA PHE A 85 -7.69 -2.30 2.54
C PHE A 85 -8.69 -2.81 1.50
N GLU A 86 -8.22 -3.50 0.47
CA GLU A 86 -9.07 -4.02 -0.60
C GLU A 86 -9.68 -5.38 -0.21
N LYS A 87 -10.69 -5.31 0.66
CA LYS A 87 -11.45 -6.44 1.20
C LYS A 87 -12.92 -6.40 0.81
N ASN A 88 -13.56 -7.56 0.76
CA ASN A 88 -15.00 -7.71 0.67
C ASN A 88 -15.66 -7.50 2.05
N PRO A 89 -16.99 -7.34 2.13
CA PRO A 89 -17.69 -7.16 3.41
C PRO A 89 -17.48 -8.29 4.42
N ASP A 90 -17.19 -9.51 3.97
CA ASP A 90 -16.87 -10.67 4.81
C ASP A 90 -15.40 -10.71 5.27
N GLY A 91 -14.60 -9.70 4.91
CA GLY A 91 -13.19 -9.56 5.26
C GLY A 91 -12.23 -10.35 4.37
N THR A 92 -12.70 -11.09 3.36
CA THR A 92 -11.85 -11.75 2.36
C THR A 92 -11.19 -10.71 1.46
N PHE A 93 -10.00 -11.01 0.92
CA PHE A 93 -9.32 -10.10 0.00
C PHE A 93 -10.04 -10.10 -1.35
N LYS A 94 -10.16 -8.91 -1.95
CA LYS A 94 -10.67 -8.78 -3.31
C LYS A 94 -9.78 -9.54 -4.29
N LYS A 95 -10.33 -10.01 -5.41
CA LYS A 95 -9.53 -10.71 -6.43
C LYS A 95 -8.78 -9.70 -7.29
N PRO A 96 -7.61 -10.04 -7.88
CA PRO A 96 -6.86 -9.08 -8.69
C PRO A 96 -7.68 -8.44 -9.82
N GLY A 97 -8.53 -9.22 -10.49
CA GLY A 97 -9.40 -8.73 -11.57
C GLY A 97 -10.49 -7.74 -11.16
N THR A 98 -10.74 -7.54 -9.85
CA THR A 98 -11.73 -6.55 -9.37
C THR A 98 -11.11 -5.18 -9.06
N TYR A 99 -9.78 -5.05 -9.15
CA TYR A 99 -9.11 -3.76 -8.97
C TYR A 99 -9.37 -2.87 -10.19
N PRO A 100 -9.54 -1.55 -10.01
CA PRO A 100 -9.78 -0.64 -11.12
C PRO A 100 -8.52 -0.47 -11.99
N ALA A 101 -8.72 -0.37 -13.31
CA ALA A 101 -7.63 -0.10 -14.25
C ALA A 101 -6.99 1.28 -13.98
N GLN A 102 -7.81 2.32 -13.74
CA GLN A 102 -7.35 3.68 -13.42
C GLN A 102 -6.88 3.82 -11.96
N ALA A 103 -5.86 3.06 -11.58
CA ALA A 103 -5.26 3.12 -10.26
C ALA A 103 -3.77 2.77 -10.25
N LEU A 104 -3.15 3.19 -9.16
CA LEU A 104 -1.92 2.63 -8.63
C LEU A 104 -2.29 1.58 -7.58
N VAL A 105 -1.68 0.40 -7.68
CA VAL A 105 -1.74 -0.64 -6.64
C VAL A 105 -0.42 -0.78 -5.91
N SER A 106 -0.50 -1.01 -4.60
CA SER A 106 0.63 -1.36 -3.74
C SER A 106 0.15 -2.30 -2.63
N VAL A 107 1.07 -2.90 -1.90
CA VAL A 107 0.71 -3.59 -0.65
C VAL A 107 0.36 -2.55 0.41
N SER A 108 1.28 -1.60 0.58
CA SER A 108 1.41 -0.75 1.75
C SER A 108 1.88 0.66 1.34
N THR A 109 1.92 1.57 2.32
CA THR A 109 2.57 2.89 2.23
C THR A 109 3.66 2.97 3.29
N HIS A 110 4.40 4.09 3.32
CA HIS A 110 5.37 4.37 4.38
C HIS A 110 4.77 4.46 5.80
N ASP A 111 3.45 4.66 5.90
CA ASP A 111 2.70 4.76 7.17
C ASP A 111 2.17 3.42 7.70
N LEU A 112 2.28 2.37 6.88
CA LEU A 112 1.66 1.08 7.14
C LEU A 112 2.74 0.00 7.29
N PRO A 113 2.43 -1.12 7.96
CA PRO A 113 3.37 -2.22 8.07
C PRO A 113 3.86 -2.69 6.70
N THR A 114 5.14 -3.05 6.62
CA THR A 114 5.66 -3.87 5.52
C THR A 114 4.96 -5.24 5.50
N LEU A 115 5.05 -6.01 4.43
CA LEU A 115 4.52 -7.38 4.36
C LEU A 115 5.07 -8.25 5.49
N ALA A 116 6.40 -8.22 5.68
CA ALA A 116 7.05 -9.03 6.71
C ALA A 116 6.71 -8.52 8.12
N GLY A 117 6.60 -7.21 8.30
CA GLY A 117 6.14 -6.59 9.54
C GLY A 117 4.69 -6.93 9.87
N PHE A 118 3.80 -6.89 8.87
CA PHE A 118 2.41 -7.30 8.99
C PHE A 118 2.31 -8.77 9.39
N TRP A 119 3.07 -9.65 8.73
CA TRP A 119 3.00 -11.09 8.96
C TRP A 119 3.47 -11.50 10.36
N SER A 120 4.58 -10.91 10.82
CA SER A 120 5.13 -11.12 12.16
C SER A 120 4.37 -10.35 13.25
N GLY A 121 3.55 -9.37 12.88
CA GLY A 121 2.84 -8.48 13.79
C GLY A 121 3.74 -7.44 14.46
N ARG A 122 4.79 -7.02 13.75
CA ARG A 122 5.77 -6.03 14.20
C ARG A 122 5.15 -4.66 14.46
N ASP A 123 4.19 -4.25 13.64
CA ASP A 123 3.44 -2.99 13.82
C ASP A 123 2.62 -2.97 15.11
N ILE A 124 2.02 -4.10 15.48
CA ILE A 124 1.23 -4.22 16.72
C ILE A 124 2.19 -4.13 17.92
N ALA A 125 3.35 -4.80 17.84
CA ALA A 125 4.38 -4.72 18.87
C ALA A 125 4.96 -3.30 18.99
N ALA A 126 5.21 -2.63 17.86
CA ALA A 126 5.71 -1.26 17.83
C ALA A 126 4.70 -0.27 18.45
N ARG A 127 3.41 -0.38 18.12
CA ARG A 127 2.36 0.44 18.75
C ARG A 127 2.26 0.21 20.26
N ARG A 128 2.38 -1.03 20.71
CA ARG A 128 2.43 -1.34 22.14
C ARG A 128 3.66 -0.70 22.81
N GLN A 129 4.83 -0.83 22.21
CA GLN A 129 6.07 -0.23 22.72
C GLN A 129 5.99 1.30 22.76
N ALA A 130 5.30 1.91 21.78
CA ALA A 130 5.08 3.35 21.72
C ALA A 130 3.98 3.86 22.68
N GLY A 131 3.37 3.00 23.49
CA GLY A 131 2.30 3.38 24.42
C GLY A 131 0.95 3.67 23.76
N MET A 132 0.76 3.27 22.50
CA MET A 132 -0.51 3.44 21.78
C MET A 132 -1.51 2.30 22.05
N LEU A 133 -1.03 1.17 22.57
CA LEU A 133 -1.85 0.04 23.01
C LEU A 133 -1.57 -0.18 24.50
N LEU A 134 -2.34 0.51 25.34
CA LEU A 134 -2.13 0.53 26.79
C LEU A 134 -2.72 -0.68 27.50
N ASP A 135 -3.71 -1.35 26.91
CA ASP A 135 -4.39 -2.50 27.51
C ASP A 135 -3.93 -3.84 26.90
N GLU A 136 -3.75 -4.83 27.77
CA GLU A 136 -3.32 -6.18 27.35
C GLU A 136 -4.39 -6.85 26.45
N ALA A 137 -5.66 -6.57 26.75
CA ALA A 137 -6.80 -7.10 26.01
C ALA A 137 -6.79 -6.62 24.55
N GLY A 138 -6.66 -5.30 24.33
CA GLY A 138 -6.57 -4.72 22.99
C GLY A 138 -5.37 -5.22 22.20
N PHE A 139 -4.20 -5.40 22.84
CA PHE A 139 -3.04 -6.01 22.18
C PHE A 139 -3.33 -7.44 21.70
N HIS A 140 -3.88 -8.30 22.57
CA HIS A 140 -4.21 -9.67 22.20
C HIS A 140 -5.36 -9.77 21.18
N GLU A 141 -6.33 -8.86 21.24
CA GLU A 141 -7.38 -8.75 20.23
C GLU A 141 -6.80 -8.43 18.85
N GLN A 142 -5.92 -7.43 18.75
CA GLN A 142 -5.29 -7.10 17.46
C GLN A 142 -4.43 -8.25 16.93
N ARG A 143 -3.72 -8.98 17.80
CA ARG A 143 -2.96 -10.19 17.39
C ARG A 143 -3.89 -11.29 16.85
N ARG A 144 -5.03 -11.53 17.49
CA ARG A 144 -6.05 -12.48 17.00
C ARG A 144 -6.69 -12.02 15.69
N GLY A 145 -7.00 -10.73 15.57
CA GLY A 145 -7.48 -10.12 14.33
C GLY A 145 -6.49 -10.32 13.18
N ARG A 146 -5.20 -10.06 13.44
CA ARG A 146 -4.11 -10.29 12.47
C ARG A 146 -4.01 -11.74 12.03
N ALA A 147 -4.13 -12.70 12.95
CA ALA A 147 -4.16 -14.13 12.61
C ALA A 147 -5.29 -14.44 11.61
N GLY A 148 -6.50 -13.95 11.89
CA GLY A 148 -7.64 -14.11 10.97
C GLY A 148 -7.42 -13.44 9.60
N GLU A 149 -6.80 -12.26 9.57
CA GLU A 149 -6.44 -11.60 8.30
C GLU A 149 -5.38 -12.37 7.50
N LYS A 150 -4.33 -12.88 8.17
CA LYS A 150 -3.30 -13.72 7.53
C LYS A 150 -3.90 -14.97 6.94
N GLN A 151 -4.83 -15.62 7.66
CA GLN A 151 -5.52 -16.80 7.15
C GLN A 151 -6.32 -16.48 5.87
N ARG A 152 -7.10 -15.39 5.87
CA ARG A 152 -7.85 -14.97 4.67
C ARG A 152 -6.96 -14.60 3.49
N MET A 153 -5.80 -14.00 3.75
CA MET A 153 -4.78 -13.74 2.72
C MET A 153 -4.25 -15.05 2.14
N LEU A 154 -3.89 -15.99 3.00
CA LEU A 154 -3.38 -17.31 2.62
C LEU A 154 -4.40 -18.09 1.78
N ASP A 155 -5.65 -18.14 2.23
CA ASP A 155 -6.76 -18.79 1.52
C ASP A 155 -6.95 -18.19 0.12
N THR A 156 -6.87 -16.86 0.01
CA THR A 156 -6.96 -16.15 -1.28
C THR A 156 -5.80 -16.53 -2.21
N MET A 157 -4.58 -16.57 -1.69
CA MET A 157 -3.39 -16.95 -2.48
C MET A 157 -3.47 -18.40 -2.99
N PHE A 158 -3.97 -19.33 -2.17
CA PHE A 158 -4.25 -20.70 -2.61
C PHE A 158 -5.36 -20.78 -3.66
N GLN A 159 -6.48 -20.05 -3.46
CA GLN A 159 -7.57 -20.02 -4.43
C GLN A 159 -7.11 -19.52 -5.81
N LEU A 160 -6.19 -18.54 -5.82
CA LEU A 160 -5.60 -17.99 -7.04
C LEU A 160 -4.43 -18.81 -7.60
N LYS A 161 -4.09 -19.95 -6.96
CA LYS A 161 -2.95 -20.81 -7.34
C LYS A 161 -1.60 -20.08 -7.36
N LEU A 162 -1.46 -19.06 -6.51
CA LEU A 162 -0.20 -18.34 -6.30
C LEU A 162 0.73 -19.06 -5.31
N LEU A 163 0.17 -19.98 -4.52
CA LEU A 163 0.88 -20.90 -3.64
C LEU A 163 0.68 -22.35 -4.10
N ALA A 164 1.73 -23.16 -4.00
CA ALA A 164 1.71 -24.57 -4.38
C ALA A 164 0.90 -25.41 -3.39
N ASP A 165 0.14 -26.39 -3.89
CA ASP A 165 -0.82 -27.16 -3.08
C ASP A 165 -0.22 -27.94 -1.90
N GLY A 166 1.08 -28.25 -1.97
CA GLY A 166 1.82 -28.97 -0.92
C GLY A 166 2.28 -28.08 0.25
N LEU A 167 2.08 -26.77 0.19
CA LEU A 167 2.41 -25.86 1.29
C LEU A 167 1.37 -25.95 2.42
N PRO A 168 1.75 -25.63 3.67
CA PRO A 168 0.82 -25.57 4.78
C PRO A 168 -0.38 -24.65 4.51
N ARG A 169 -1.54 -25.00 5.07
CA ARG A 169 -2.81 -24.27 4.84
C ARG A 169 -3.18 -23.32 5.96
N ARG A 170 -2.50 -23.37 7.11
CA ARG A 170 -2.81 -22.52 8.26
C ARG A 170 -1.75 -21.45 8.41
N GLU A 171 -2.17 -20.23 8.71
CA GLU A 171 -1.26 -19.10 8.93
C GLU A 171 -0.23 -19.38 10.04
N ALA A 172 -0.63 -20.12 11.09
CA ALA A 172 0.23 -20.49 12.21
C ALA A 172 1.41 -21.40 11.83
N ASP A 173 1.32 -22.09 10.68
CA ASP A 173 2.40 -22.92 10.15
C ASP A 173 3.44 -22.08 9.37
N PHE A 174 3.21 -20.76 9.22
CA PHE A 174 4.16 -19.78 8.67
C PHE A 174 4.51 -18.73 9.75
N PRO A 175 5.48 -19.02 10.64
CA PRO A 175 5.86 -18.07 11.68
C PRO A 175 6.48 -16.78 11.13
N GLU A 176 7.06 -16.83 9.93
CA GLU A 176 7.72 -15.73 9.24
C GLU A 176 7.17 -15.54 7.83
N PHE A 177 7.46 -14.38 7.24
CA PHE A 177 7.08 -14.08 5.85
C PHE A 177 8.07 -14.73 4.88
N THR A 178 7.74 -15.95 4.45
CA THR A 178 8.63 -16.78 3.62
C THR A 178 8.73 -16.28 2.18
N GLY A 179 9.67 -16.86 1.42
CA GLY A 179 9.83 -16.54 0.00
C GLY A 179 8.59 -16.88 -0.84
N GLU A 180 7.86 -17.94 -0.49
CA GLU A 180 6.63 -18.37 -1.15
C GLU A 180 5.51 -17.34 -0.94
N LEU A 181 5.32 -16.87 0.31
CA LEU A 181 4.34 -15.83 0.62
C LEU A 181 4.69 -14.50 -0.05
N HIS A 182 5.98 -14.14 -0.07
CA HIS A 182 6.46 -12.96 -0.76
C HIS A 182 6.19 -13.02 -2.26
N ASN A 183 6.56 -14.13 -2.90
CA ASN A 183 6.31 -14.36 -4.32
C ASN A 183 4.81 -14.32 -4.64
N ALA A 184 3.96 -14.93 -3.82
CA ALA A 184 2.51 -14.91 -4.00
C ALA A 184 1.91 -13.51 -3.84
N ALA A 185 2.36 -12.72 -2.86
CA ALA A 185 1.88 -11.34 -2.67
C ALA A 185 2.24 -10.43 -3.85
N VAL A 186 3.48 -10.54 -4.35
CA VAL A 186 3.92 -9.80 -5.54
C VAL A 186 3.15 -10.25 -6.78
N GLY A 187 2.98 -11.55 -6.97
CA GLY A 187 2.20 -12.11 -8.09
C GLY A 187 0.74 -11.68 -8.08
N PHE A 188 0.13 -11.61 -6.90
CA PHE A 188 -1.23 -11.09 -6.74
C PHE A 188 -1.36 -9.67 -7.29
N LEU A 189 -0.50 -8.75 -6.86
CA LEU A 189 -0.55 -7.34 -7.28
C LEU A 189 -0.18 -7.17 -8.76
N ALA A 190 0.83 -7.91 -9.22
CA ALA A 190 1.20 -7.96 -10.63
C ALA A 190 0.05 -8.45 -11.53
N SER A 191 -0.88 -9.26 -10.99
CA SER A 191 -2.04 -9.79 -11.73
C SER A 191 -3.25 -8.86 -11.76
N THR A 192 -3.21 -7.71 -11.08
CA THR A 192 -4.28 -6.70 -11.17
C THR A 192 -4.26 -6.02 -12.55
N PRO A 193 -5.38 -5.45 -13.03
CA PRO A 193 -5.40 -4.66 -14.28
C PRO A 193 -4.98 -3.20 -14.08
N SER A 194 -4.60 -2.79 -12.86
CA SER A 194 -4.29 -1.40 -12.54
C SER A 194 -3.05 -0.89 -13.29
N SER A 195 -3.13 0.33 -13.81
CA SER A 195 -2.12 0.96 -14.67
C SER A 195 -0.73 1.03 -14.04
N LEU A 196 -0.65 1.29 -12.72
CA LEU A 196 0.62 1.34 -11.99
C LEU A 196 0.66 0.26 -10.91
N PHE A 197 1.78 -0.45 -10.80
CA PHE A 197 2.10 -1.30 -9.67
C PHE A 197 3.37 -0.75 -9.02
N VAL A 198 3.26 -0.35 -7.76
CA VAL A 198 4.39 0.07 -6.93
C VAL A 198 4.62 -0.99 -5.85
N LEU A 199 5.89 -1.38 -5.70
CA LEU A 199 6.37 -2.21 -4.61
C LEU A 199 7.41 -1.40 -3.85
N ASN A 200 7.19 -1.22 -2.54
CA ASN A 200 8.14 -0.50 -1.69
C ASN A 200 9.44 -1.30 -1.57
N ALA A 201 10.57 -0.63 -1.36
CA ALA A 201 11.85 -1.31 -1.24
C ALA A 201 11.90 -2.23 -0.01
N GLU A 202 11.25 -1.80 1.07
CA GLU A 202 11.07 -2.56 2.31
C GLU A 202 10.30 -3.86 2.06
N ASP A 203 9.23 -3.81 1.26
CA ASP A 203 8.47 -5.00 0.89
C ASP A 203 9.28 -5.90 -0.05
N LEU A 204 10.00 -5.32 -1.02
CA LEU A 204 10.88 -6.06 -1.95
C LEU A 204 11.98 -6.82 -1.20
N PHE A 205 12.51 -6.27 -0.12
CA PHE A 205 13.58 -6.89 0.69
C PHE A 205 13.07 -7.54 1.97
N LYS A 206 11.76 -7.62 2.18
CA LYS A 206 11.10 -8.20 3.37
C LYS A 206 11.60 -7.58 4.69
N GLU A 207 11.90 -6.29 4.70
CA GLU A 207 12.18 -5.54 5.94
C GLU A 207 10.96 -5.62 6.87
N THR A 208 11.16 -5.70 8.18
CA THR A 208 10.07 -5.90 9.15
C THR A 208 9.59 -4.61 9.81
N ASP A 209 10.45 -3.60 9.92
CA ASP A 209 10.11 -2.31 10.50
C ASP A 209 9.49 -1.39 9.44
N GLN A 210 8.41 -0.70 9.81
CA GLN A 210 7.78 0.33 8.97
C GLN A 210 8.54 1.66 9.06
N GLN A 211 8.49 2.47 8.01
CA GLN A 211 9.27 3.72 7.97
C GLN A 211 8.72 4.80 8.90
N ASN A 212 7.40 4.88 9.02
CA ASN A 212 6.70 5.80 9.89
C ASN A 212 5.62 5.06 10.66
N LEU A 213 5.48 5.34 11.95
CA LEU A 213 4.41 4.88 12.81
C LEU A 213 3.48 6.07 13.14
N PRO A 214 2.35 6.23 12.42
CA PRO A 214 1.46 7.37 12.61
C PRO A 214 1.01 7.52 14.06
N GLY A 215 0.92 8.77 14.53
CA GLY A 215 0.55 9.08 15.91
C GLY A 215 1.71 9.00 16.91
N THR A 216 2.94 8.86 16.43
CA THR A 216 4.15 8.92 17.28
C THR A 216 5.08 10.05 16.85
N THR A 217 5.91 10.50 17.78
CA THR A 217 7.01 11.43 17.55
C THR A 217 8.33 10.74 17.94
N GLU A 218 8.71 10.81 19.20
CA GLU A 218 9.97 10.26 19.74
C GLU A 218 9.86 8.78 20.11
N GLN A 219 8.64 8.25 20.20
CA GLN A 219 8.38 6.87 20.64
C GLN A 219 8.78 5.83 19.59
N TYR A 220 8.90 6.23 18.32
CA TYR A 220 9.31 5.38 17.20
C TYR A 220 10.33 6.13 16.34
N PRO A 221 11.35 5.47 15.76
CA PRO A 221 12.35 6.12 14.91
C PRO A 221 11.81 6.44 13.50
N ASN A 222 10.73 7.24 13.45
CA ASN A 222 10.09 7.69 12.22
C ASN A 222 11.11 8.32 11.26
N TRP A 223 11.05 7.94 10.00
CA TRP A 223 11.89 8.47 8.91
C TRP A 223 13.39 8.20 9.05
N ARG A 224 13.78 7.26 9.92
CA ARG A 224 15.19 6.98 10.23
C ARG A 224 15.64 5.57 9.87
N HIS A 225 14.73 4.67 9.49
CA HIS A 225 15.16 3.35 9.03
C HIS A 225 15.84 3.48 7.67
N LYS A 226 16.97 2.77 7.55
CA LYS A 226 17.72 2.61 6.30
C LYS A 226 17.43 1.22 5.76
N LEU A 227 17.47 1.07 4.44
CA LEU A 227 17.43 -0.24 3.81
C LEU A 227 18.68 -1.04 4.16
N ARG A 228 18.56 -2.38 4.20
CA ARG A 228 19.67 -3.31 4.42
C ARG A 228 20.79 -3.18 3.37
N TYR A 229 20.45 -2.82 2.14
CA TYR A 229 21.39 -2.76 1.01
C TYR A 229 21.74 -1.32 0.61
N SER A 230 23.02 -1.07 0.36
CA SER A 230 23.50 0.10 -0.38
C SER A 230 23.11 0.03 -1.86
N VAL A 231 23.18 1.18 -2.56
CA VAL A 231 22.87 1.26 -4.00
C VAL A 231 23.78 0.36 -4.85
N GLU A 232 25.04 0.20 -4.44
CA GLU A 232 26.03 -0.66 -5.07
C GLU A 232 25.71 -2.15 -4.86
N GLU A 233 25.31 -2.51 -3.64
CA GLU A 233 24.91 -3.88 -3.29
C GLU A 233 23.65 -4.32 -4.04
N LEU A 234 22.70 -3.41 -4.31
CA LEU A 234 21.50 -3.73 -5.11
C LEU A 234 21.83 -4.36 -6.49
N ARG A 235 23.02 -4.08 -7.04
CA ARG A 235 23.45 -4.61 -8.35
C ARG A 235 24.20 -5.94 -8.27
N SER A 236 24.78 -6.26 -7.12
CA SER A 236 25.76 -7.34 -6.96
C SER A 236 25.32 -8.41 -5.96
N ASP A 237 24.56 -8.04 -4.91
CA ASP A 237 24.10 -8.96 -3.89
C ASP A 237 23.13 -10.01 -4.48
N PRO A 238 23.36 -11.31 -4.25
CA PRO A 238 22.52 -12.37 -4.79
C PRO A 238 21.06 -12.33 -4.32
N GLU A 239 20.79 -11.95 -3.08
CA GLU A 239 19.45 -11.89 -2.51
C GLU A 239 18.67 -10.70 -3.09
N ALA A 240 19.31 -9.52 -3.17
CA ALA A 240 18.71 -8.34 -3.79
C ALA A 240 18.38 -8.58 -5.27
N ARG A 241 19.32 -9.20 -6.02
CA ARG A 241 19.10 -9.59 -7.42
C ARG A 241 17.99 -10.63 -7.55
N GLY A 242 17.91 -11.60 -6.63
CA GLY A 242 16.85 -12.60 -6.58
C GLY A 242 15.46 -11.97 -6.46
N CYS A 243 15.31 -10.97 -5.58
CA CYS A 243 14.06 -10.23 -5.41
C CYS A 243 13.68 -9.44 -6.68
N ALA A 244 14.65 -8.77 -7.31
CA ALA A 244 14.42 -8.05 -8.56
C ALA A 244 14.04 -8.99 -9.72
N LEU A 245 14.66 -10.17 -9.80
CA LEU A 245 14.32 -11.20 -10.79
C LEU A 245 12.92 -11.78 -10.57
N MET A 246 12.55 -12.04 -9.32
CA MET A 246 11.18 -12.47 -8.95
C MET A 246 10.16 -11.43 -9.41
N PHE A 247 10.39 -10.14 -9.08
CA PHE A 247 9.51 -9.06 -9.50
C PHE A 247 9.39 -8.96 -11.02
N ARG A 248 10.52 -8.96 -11.74
CA ARG A 248 10.55 -8.93 -13.20
C ARG A 248 9.85 -10.13 -13.84
N SER A 249 10.01 -11.32 -13.26
CA SER A 249 9.34 -12.54 -13.72
C SER A 249 7.82 -12.37 -13.70
N TRP A 250 7.27 -11.83 -12.60
CA TRP A 250 5.85 -11.54 -12.51
C TRP A 250 5.39 -10.50 -13.52
N LEU A 251 6.14 -9.40 -13.69
CA LEU A 251 5.78 -8.39 -14.69
C LEU A 251 5.74 -8.98 -16.12
N SER A 252 6.64 -9.93 -16.43
CA SER A 252 6.61 -10.64 -17.71
C SER A 252 5.40 -11.57 -17.83
N GLN A 253 5.13 -12.37 -16.79
CA GLN A 253 4.04 -13.35 -16.80
C GLN A 253 2.66 -12.70 -16.88
N THR A 254 2.49 -11.51 -16.28
CA THR A 254 1.21 -10.79 -16.27
C THR A 254 1.09 -9.76 -17.38
N GLY A 255 2.02 -9.73 -18.34
CA GLY A 255 1.97 -8.83 -19.51
C GLY A 255 2.17 -7.36 -19.16
N ARG A 256 2.76 -7.04 -18.01
CA ARG A 256 3.06 -5.66 -17.58
C ARG A 256 4.35 -5.10 -18.18
N LEU A 257 5.25 -5.96 -18.64
CA LEU A 257 6.37 -5.53 -19.47
C LEU A 257 5.88 -5.37 -20.92
N GLN A 258 5.95 -4.16 -21.46
CA GLN A 258 5.82 -3.99 -22.90
C GLN A 258 6.97 -4.74 -23.60
N SER A 259 6.65 -5.45 -24.67
CA SER A 259 7.70 -5.97 -25.56
C SER A 259 8.45 -4.78 -26.15
N PRO A 260 9.80 -4.82 -26.25
CA PRO A 260 10.59 -3.71 -26.80
C PRO A 260 10.16 -3.23 -28.19
N ASP A 261 9.42 -4.06 -28.95
CA ASP A 261 9.01 -3.79 -30.33
C ASP A 261 7.69 -2.99 -30.49
N GLN A 262 7.18 -2.34 -29.43
CA GLN A 262 5.92 -1.56 -29.50
C GLN A 262 6.07 -0.07 -29.14
N SER A 263 7.26 0.52 -29.30
CA SER A 263 7.46 1.98 -29.17
C SER A 263 8.12 2.58 -30.41
#